data_AF-A0A7C3NVE5-F1
#
_entry.id   AF-A0A7C3NVE5-F1
#
_cell.length_a   1.000
_cell.length_b   1.000
_cell.length_c   1.000
_cell.angle_alpha   90.00
_cell.angle_beta   90.00
_cell.angle_gamma   90.00
#
_symmetry.space_group_name_H-M   'P 1'
#
loop_
_entity.id
_entity.type
_entity.pdbx_description
1 polymer ?
#
loop_
_entity_poly.entity_id
_entity_poly.type
_entity_poly.pdbx_seq_one_letter_code
_entity_poly.pdbx_strand_id
1 'polypeptide(L)'
;MLKKLLVSSLCCFLLALPPLFWFNQSAAGSHDEPVETLARYLKHLYARDFRQAYRLISSEDQRLKLANEYVRERGAFTGIALDAARKLASFIEIRPLSSRWEGARYHITVALKLPDPNALGKLLLDWDEDKLNALSAGERKNLLASLDRLGTAQQLPMIQGEESFVLIQERSKWKVFLDWAAGTQVQFATALPPNAQIAAEPLAKQTVARSGDVFTVGFKVTNPTSQEIVTRIAHRVEPKESAQHLELIECALLLPVRMRPGEAQTYRSTYLLRSDLPAETKTIHVTYDFKIENP
;
A
#
# COMPACT_ATOMS: atom_id res chain seq x y z
N MET A 1 77.22 34.47 -0.33
CA MET A 1 76.55 34.45 1.00
C MET A 1 76.26 33.00 1.37
N LEU A 2 76.84 32.57 2.51
CA LEU A 2 76.56 31.41 3.38
C LEU A 2 75.29 30.58 3.06
N LYS A 3 75.21 29.25 3.09
CA LYS A 3 75.89 28.15 3.85
C LYS A 3 75.52 26.82 3.13
N LYS A 4 76.45 25.89 2.84
CA LYS A 4 76.80 24.65 3.62
C LYS A 4 75.57 23.75 3.92
N LEU A 5 75.55 22.41 3.85
CA LEU A 5 76.35 21.28 3.33
C LEU A 5 75.67 20.01 3.92
N LEU A 6 75.79 18.83 3.26
CA LEU A 6 75.61 17.44 3.79
C LEU A 6 74.18 16.97 4.09
N VAL A 7 73.62 15.92 3.47
CA VAL A 7 73.98 14.47 3.35
C VAL A 7 73.45 13.60 4.51
N SER A 8 72.54 12.69 4.14
CA SER A 8 72.37 11.28 4.54
C SER A 8 71.94 10.84 5.97
N SER A 9 70.99 9.88 5.95
CA SER A 9 70.76 8.74 6.86
C SER A 9 70.43 8.99 8.35
N LEU A 10 69.29 8.48 8.85
CA LEU A 10 69.11 7.09 9.28
C LEU A 10 67.72 6.88 9.95
N CYS A 11 67.22 5.65 9.82
CA CYS A 11 65.97 5.03 10.23
C CYS A 11 65.42 5.20 11.68
N CYS A 12 64.09 5.08 11.77
CA CYS A 12 63.26 4.42 12.82
C CYS A 12 63.28 5.02 14.25
N PHE A 13 62.18 5.17 15.01
CA PHE A 13 60.90 4.45 15.09
C PHE A 13 59.92 5.29 15.97
N LEU A 14 58.61 5.25 15.64
CA LEU A 14 57.43 5.31 16.55
C LEU A 14 57.14 6.59 17.39
N LEU A 15 56.08 7.35 17.01
CA LEU A 15 54.78 7.45 17.71
C LEU A 15 54.00 8.74 17.36
N ALA A 16 52.74 8.55 16.94
CA ALA A 16 51.55 9.38 17.21
C ALA A 16 51.64 10.90 16.89
N LEU A 17 50.96 11.48 15.89
CA LEU A 17 49.54 11.45 15.54
C LEU A 17 49.36 12.09 14.13
N PRO A 18 48.64 11.50 13.17
CA PRO A 18 48.00 12.27 12.11
C PRO A 18 46.67 12.84 12.63
N PRO A 19 46.28 14.05 12.22
CA PRO A 19 45.13 14.75 12.77
C PRO A 19 43.82 14.02 12.45
N LEU A 20 42.90 14.04 13.43
CA LEU A 20 41.53 13.54 13.45
C LEU A 20 40.65 14.14 12.34
N PHE A 21 40.99 13.92 11.07
CA PHE A 21 40.22 14.45 9.93
C PHE A 21 39.72 13.38 8.96
N TRP A 22 39.77 12.11 9.35
CA TRP A 22 39.34 10.98 8.52
C TRP A 22 38.58 9.91 9.31
N PHE A 23 37.70 10.33 10.24
CA PHE A 23 36.64 9.48 10.78
C PHE A 23 35.27 10.05 10.41
N ASN A 24 34.94 9.93 9.13
CA ASN A 24 33.56 9.79 8.69
C ASN A 24 33.52 8.92 7.42
N GLN A 25 34.25 7.79 7.45
CA GLN A 25 33.77 6.61 6.73
C GLN A 25 32.61 6.08 7.57
N SER A 26 31.41 6.61 7.30
CA SER A 26 30.17 5.96 7.67
C SER A 26 30.26 4.52 7.22
N ALA A 27 30.05 3.62 8.17
CA ALA A 27 30.09 2.19 7.98
C ALA A 27 29.42 1.79 6.66
N ALA A 28 30.17 1.08 5.82
CA ALA A 28 29.64 0.29 4.73
C ALA A 28 28.80 -0.88 5.30
N GLY A 29 27.61 -0.56 5.80
CA GLY A 29 26.45 -1.44 5.79
C GLY A 29 25.55 -0.98 4.66
N SER A 30 24.77 -1.87 4.04
CA SER A 30 23.83 -1.53 2.96
C SER A 30 22.77 -0.53 3.47
N HIS A 31 23.08 0.76 3.43
CA HIS A 31 22.18 1.85 3.76
C HIS A 31 21.46 2.24 2.47
N ASP A 32 20.24 1.76 2.28
CA ASP A 32 19.38 2.36 1.25
C ASP A 32 19.19 3.83 1.62
N GLU A 33 19.38 4.77 0.70
CA GLU A 33 19.07 6.18 0.98
C GLU A 33 17.54 6.39 1.04
N PRO A 34 17.04 7.38 1.81
CA PRO A 34 15.59 7.62 1.92
C PRO A 34 14.94 7.86 0.55
N VAL A 35 15.62 8.60 -0.34
CA VAL A 35 15.15 8.86 -1.70
C VAL A 35 15.13 7.57 -2.53
N GLU A 36 16.13 6.71 -2.40
CA GLU A 36 16.16 5.43 -3.11
C GLU A 36 15.04 4.50 -2.65
N THR A 37 14.81 4.42 -1.35
CA THR A 37 13.69 3.63 -0.79
C THR A 37 12.35 4.14 -1.28
N LEU A 38 12.14 5.46 -1.25
CA LEU A 38 10.93 6.09 -1.79
C LEU A 38 10.81 5.79 -3.29
N ALA A 39 11.90 5.88 -4.05
CA ALA A 39 11.89 5.60 -5.47
C ALA A 39 11.49 4.17 -5.80
N ARG A 40 12.02 3.18 -5.07
CA ARG A 40 11.60 1.78 -5.22
C ARG A 40 10.12 1.61 -4.86
N TYR A 41 9.67 2.23 -3.77
CA TYR A 41 8.26 2.17 -3.36
C TYR A 41 7.33 2.72 -4.44
N LEU A 42 7.61 3.91 -4.97
CA LEU A 42 6.79 4.55 -5.99
C LEU A 42 6.80 3.77 -7.32
N LYS A 43 7.94 3.19 -7.71
CA LYS A 43 8.03 2.33 -8.89
C LYS A 43 7.17 1.07 -8.74
N HIS A 44 7.20 0.42 -7.57
CA HIS A 44 6.32 -0.72 -7.30
C HIS A 44 4.85 -0.33 -7.21
N LEU A 45 4.54 0.85 -6.64
CA LEU A 45 3.19 1.38 -6.57
C LEU A 45 2.62 1.65 -7.97
N TYR A 46 3.37 2.34 -8.83
CA TYR A 46 3.01 2.60 -10.22
C TYR A 46 2.79 1.29 -11.00
N ALA A 47 3.67 0.31 -10.81
CA ALA A 47 3.57 -0.98 -11.49
C ALA A 47 2.45 -1.89 -10.96
N ARG A 48 1.68 -1.43 -9.94
CA ARG A 48 0.73 -2.25 -9.17
C ARG A 48 1.35 -3.53 -8.61
N ASP A 49 2.65 -3.52 -8.36
CA ASP A 49 3.40 -4.59 -7.71
C ASP A 49 3.29 -4.45 -6.19
N PHE A 50 2.05 -4.53 -5.70
CA PHE A 50 1.71 -4.16 -4.33
C PHE A 50 2.38 -5.04 -3.28
N ARG A 51 2.73 -6.29 -3.64
CA ARG A 51 3.50 -7.15 -2.73
C ARG A 51 4.91 -6.61 -2.49
N GLN A 52 5.55 -6.05 -3.51
CA GLN A 52 6.88 -5.43 -3.36
C GLN A 52 6.78 -4.05 -2.71
N ALA A 53 5.79 -3.24 -3.09
CA ALA A 53 5.53 -1.96 -2.43
C ALA A 53 5.31 -2.14 -0.92
N TYR A 54 4.51 -3.13 -0.52
CA TYR A 54 4.21 -3.43 0.88
C TYR A 54 5.46 -3.68 1.73
N ARG A 55 6.49 -4.35 1.18
CA ARG A 55 7.74 -4.64 1.90
C ARG A 55 8.51 -3.38 2.29
N LEU A 56 8.28 -2.26 1.61
CA LEU A 56 8.92 -0.98 1.87
C LEU A 56 8.13 -0.09 2.85
N ILE A 57 6.91 -0.49 3.21
CA ILE A 57 6.06 0.20 4.19
C ILE A 57 6.57 -0.08 5.61
N SER A 58 6.38 0.88 6.53
CA SER A 58 6.77 0.78 7.94
C SER A 58 6.15 -0.43 8.64
N SER A 59 6.86 -0.99 9.62
CA SER A 59 6.33 -2.06 10.48
C SER A 59 5.13 -1.59 11.31
N GLU A 60 5.06 -0.29 11.63
CA GLU A 60 3.92 0.32 12.31
C GLU A 60 2.64 0.19 11.49
N ASP A 61 2.69 0.57 10.22
CA ASP A 61 1.59 0.44 9.27
C ASP A 61 1.28 -1.05 9.01
N GLN A 62 2.30 -1.89 8.78
CA GLN A 62 2.11 -3.33 8.50
C GLN A 62 1.41 -4.11 9.62
N ARG A 63 1.39 -3.60 10.86
CA ARG A 63 0.62 -4.19 11.97
C ARG A 63 -0.89 -3.97 11.86
N LEU A 64 -1.32 -2.96 11.10
CA LEU A 64 -2.72 -2.57 10.97
C LEU A 64 -3.42 -3.19 9.76
N LYS A 65 -2.68 -3.46 8.68
CA LYS A 65 -3.23 -4.05 7.45
C LYS A 65 -2.26 -5.06 6.88
N LEU A 66 -2.70 -6.30 6.73
CA LEU A 66 -1.83 -7.40 6.29
C LEU A 66 -1.54 -7.33 4.78
N ALA A 67 -0.43 -7.93 4.36
CA ALA A 67 0.03 -7.90 2.97
C ALA A 67 -0.99 -8.42 1.96
N ASN A 68 -1.71 -9.49 2.30
CA ASN A 68 -2.74 -10.09 1.44
C ASN A 68 -3.97 -9.18 1.30
N GLU A 69 -4.35 -8.47 2.37
CA GLU A 69 -5.44 -7.49 2.35
C GLU A 69 -5.05 -6.28 1.49
N TYR A 70 -3.87 -5.72 1.72
CA TYR A 70 -3.32 -4.61 0.95
C TYR A 70 -3.26 -4.91 -0.57
N VAL A 71 -2.81 -6.11 -0.95
CA VAL A 71 -2.76 -6.53 -2.36
C VAL A 71 -4.15 -6.73 -2.94
N ARG A 72 -5.07 -7.36 -2.19
CA ARG A 72 -6.44 -7.64 -2.65
C ARG A 72 -7.23 -6.34 -2.88
N GLU A 73 -7.17 -5.41 -1.93
CA GLU A 73 -7.93 -4.15 -1.97
C GLU A 73 -7.55 -3.27 -3.17
N ARG A 74 -6.30 -3.35 -3.64
CA ARG A 74 -5.79 -2.49 -4.71
C ARG A 74 -5.75 -3.17 -6.08
N GLY A 75 -5.87 -4.49 -6.14
CA GLY A 75 -5.76 -5.30 -7.35
C GLY A 75 -4.37 -5.23 -7.99
N ALA A 76 -3.50 -6.19 -7.73
CA ALA A 76 -2.17 -6.22 -8.35
C ALA A 76 -2.24 -6.72 -9.80
N PHE A 77 -1.43 -6.12 -10.69
CA PHE A 77 -1.22 -6.68 -12.02
C PHE A 77 -0.44 -7.99 -11.96
N THR A 78 -0.72 -8.88 -12.91
CA THR A 78 0.03 -10.12 -13.14
C THR A 78 0.46 -10.24 -14.60
N GLY A 79 1.30 -11.24 -14.90
CA GLY A 79 1.73 -11.55 -16.26
C GLY A 79 2.35 -10.38 -17.02
N ILE A 80 1.96 -10.20 -18.29
CA ILE A 80 2.55 -9.17 -19.15
C ILE A 80 2.10 -7.76 -18.77
N ALA A 81 0.92 -7.60 -18.14
CA ALA A 81 0.48 -6.31 -17.62
C ALA A 81 1.46 -5.80 -16.56
N LEU A 82 1.90 -6.68 -15.66
CA LEU A 82 2.92 -6.35 -14.66
C LEU A 82 4.27 -6.02 -15.29
N ASP A 83 4.72 -6.77 -16.30
CA ASP A 83 6.00 -6.53 -16.96
C ASP A 83 6.00 -5.19 -17.72
N ALA A 84 4.91 -4.86 -18.41
CA ALA A 84 4.72 -3.56 -19.06
C ALA A 84 4.72 -2.42 -18.05
N ALA A 85 4.00 -2.57 -16.93
CA ALA A 85 3.94 -1.56 -15.88
C ALA A 85 5.30 -1.36 -15.19
N ARG A 86 6.07 -2.43 -14.95
CA ARG A 86 7.45 -2.36 -14.45
C ARG A 86 8.39 -1.69 -15.44
N LYS A 87 8.23 -1.96 -16.74
CA LYS A 87 9.02 -1.31 -17.78
C LYS A 87 8.77 0.20 -17.79
N LEU A 88 7.51 0.62 -17.70
CA LEU A 88 7.16 2.03 -17.59
C LEU A 88 7.68 2.65 -16.29
N ALA A 89 7.54 1.95 -15.16
CA ALA A 89 8.06 2.40 -13.87
C ALA A 89 9.58 2.66 -13.90
N SER A 90 10.33 1.97 -14.77
CA SER A 90 11.77 2.20 -14.92
C SER A 90 12.11 3.61 -15.42
N PHE A 91 11.21 4.26 -16.14
CA PHE A 91 11.35 5.63 -16.66
C PHE A 91 10.88 6.72 -15.68
N ILE A 92 10.41 6.36 -14.49
CA ILE A 92 10.02 7.34 -13.47
C ILE A 92 11.26 8.08 -12.99
N GLU A 93 11.22 9.41 -13.07
CA GLU A 93 12.20 10.33 -12.49
C GLU A 93 11.67 10.89 -11.17
N ILE A 94 12.53 10.93 -10.15
CA ILE A 94 12.21 11.42 -8.81
C ILE A 94 13.34 12.33 -8.37
N ARG A 95 13.02 13.57 -8.02
CA ARG A 95 14.00 14.56 -7.57
C ARG A 95 13.59 15.13 -6.22
N PRO A 96 14.43 15.04 -5.18
CA PRO A 96 14.13 15.67 -3.90
C PRO A 96 14.14 17.20 -4.05
N LEU A 97 13.09 17.86 -3.54
CA LEU A 97 12.96 19.31 -3.53
C LEU A 97 13.29 19.89 -2.15
N SER A 98 12.75 19.26 -1.11
CA SER A 98 13.02 19.65 0.27
C SER A 98 12.95 18.44 1.18
N SER A 99 13.63 18.52 2.32
CA SER A 99 13.51 17.51 3.37
C SER A 99 13.72 18.13 4.74
N ARG A 100 13.01 17.60 5.74
CA ARG A 100 13.15 18.01 7.13
C ARG A 100 12.89 16.85 8.06
N TRP A 101 13.58 16.86 9.19
CA TRP A 101 13.27 15.97 10.30
C TRP A 101 12.20 16.59 11.19
N GLU A 102 11.24 15.77 11.60
CA GLU A 102 10.23 16.10 12.61
C GLU A 102 10.18 14.94 13.61
N GLY A 103 10.94 15.07 14.71
CA GLY A 103 11.18 13.97 15.63
C GLY A 103 11.89 12.81 14.93
N ALA A 104 11.30 11.61 14.99
CA ALA A 104 11.80 10.40 14.32
C ALA A 104 11.34 10.25 12.86
N ARG A 105 10.58 11.23 12.34
CA ARG A 105 10.00 11.20 10.99
C ARG A 105 10.83 12.08 10.05
N TYR A 106 11.16 11.54 8.89
CA TYR A 106 11.83 12.26 7.81
C TYR A 106 10.80 12.64 6.75
N HIS A 107 10.45 13.91 6.72
CA HIS A 107 9.53 14.47 5.74
C HIS A 107 10.32 14.87 4.50
N ILE A 108 9.85 14.46 3.33
CA ILE A 108 10.48 14.77 2.06
C ILE A 108 9.43 15.16 1.04
N THR A 109 9.68 16.25 0.32
CA THR A 109 8.90 16.62 -0.87
C THR A 109 9.74 16.31 -2.10
N VAL A 110 9.14 15.65 -3.08
CA VAL A 110 9.81 15.26 -4.32
C VAL A 110 9.03 15.79 -5.53
N ALA A 111 9.77 16.22 -6.55
CA ALA A 111 9.24 16.37 -7.89
C ALA A 111 9.22 14.99 -8.56
N LEU A 112 8.07 14.61 -9.09
CA LEU A 112 7.83 13.37 -9.80
C LEU A 112 7.60 13.67 -11.27
N LYS A 113 8.22 12.86 -12.12
CA LYS A 113 7.88 12.78 -13.55
C LYS A 113 7.70 11.31 -13.89
N LEU A 114 6.46 10.93 -14.21
CA LEU A 114 6.06 9.54 -14.41
C LEU A 114 5.31 9.38 -15.75
N PRO A 115 5.37 8.19 -16.37
CA PRO A 115 4.64 7.97 -17.61
C PRO A 115 3.13 8.09 -17.39
N ASP A 116 2.44 8.74 -18.32
CA ASP A 116 1.00 8.95 -18.26
C ASP A 116 0.25 7.66 -18.62
N PRO A 117 -0.40 6.99 -17.65
CA PRO A 117 -1.09 5.73 -17.90
C PRO A 117 -2.31 5.90 -18.82
N ASN A 118 -2.93 7.08 -18.86
CA ASN A 118 -4.11 7.36 -19.68
C ASN A 118 -3.70 7.58 -21.15
N ALA A 119 -2.64 8.34 -21.38
CA ALA A 119 -2.10 8.54 -22.73
C ALA A 119 -1.59 7.24 -23.37
N LEU A 120 -1.16 6.28 -22.53
CA LEU A 120 -0.69 4.96 -22.96
C LEU A 120 -1.81 3.92 -23.07
N GLY A 121 -3.05 4.24 -22.69
CA GLY A 121 -4.19 3.31 -22.63
C GLY A 121 -4.33 2.47 -23.90
N LYS A 122 -4.46 3.10 -25.07
CA LYS A 122 -4.61 2.39 -26.35
C LYS A 122 -3.46 1.43 -26.67
N LEU A 123 -2.21 1.81 -26.37
CA LEU A 123 -1.04 0.95 -26.59
C LEU A 123 -1.05 -0.26 -25.66
N LEU A 124 -1.63 -0.10 -24.47
CA LEU A 124 -1.70 -1.09 -23.41
C LEU A 124 -3.09 -1.73 -23.30
N LEU A 125 -3.89 -1.69 -24.38
CA LEU A 125 -5.23 -2.29 -24.45
C LEU A 125 -6.14 -1.81 -23.30
N ASP A 126 -6.06 -0.53 -22.99
CA ASP A 126 -6.74 0.16 -21.88
C ASP A 126 -6.48 -0.48 -20.52
N TRP A 127 -5.30 -1.12 -20.36
CA TRP A 127 -4.89 -1.86 -19.18
C TRP A 127 -5.80 -3.05 -18.85
N ASP A 128 -6.51 -3.58 -19.85
CA ASP A 128 -7.26 -4.82 -19.75
C ASP A 128 -6.30 -6.01 -19.59
N GLU A 129 -6.22 -6.52 -18.36
CA GLU A 129 -5.28 -7.56 -17.97
C GLU A 129 -5.51 -8.87 -18.73
N ASP A 130 -6.77 -9.23 -19.01
CA ASP A 130 -7.10 -10.46 -19.73
C ASP A 130 -6.62 -10.38 -21.19
N LYS A 131 -6.88 -9.26 -21.86
CA LYS A 131 -6.41 -9.04 -23.24
C LYS A 131 -4.89 -8.98 -23.32
N LEU A 132 -4.26 -8.28 -22.38
CA LEU A 132 -2.80 -8.21 -22.30
C LEU A 132 -2.22 -9.62 -22.11
N ASN A 133 -2.71 -10.36 -21.13
CA ASN A 133 -2.20 -11.71 -20.85
C ASN A 133 -2.50 -12.72 -21.98
N ALA A 134 -3.49 -12.48 -22.82
CA ALA A 134 -3.77 -13.28 -24.01
C ALA A 134 -2.81 -13.05 -25.20
N LEU A 135 -1.98 -12.00 -25.17
CA LEU A 135 -1.00 -11.73 -26.24
C LEU A 135 -0.04 -12.91 -26.45
N SER A 136 0.27 -13.22 -27.70
CA SER A 136 1.29 -14.20 -28.07
C SER A 136 2.70 -13.76 -27.66
N ALA A 137 3.65 -14.69 -27.58
CA ALA A 137 5.03 -14.35 -27.21
C ALA A 137 5.68 -13.28 -28.11
N GLY A 138 5.36 -13.29 -29.42
CA GLY A 138 5.83 -12.28 -30.36
C GLY A 138 5.23 -10.90 -30.08
N GLU A 139 3.93 -10.83 -29.83
CA GLU A 139 3.23 -9.58 -29.49
C GLU A 139 3.73 -9.01 -28.15
N ARG A 140 3.93 -9.86 -27.13
CA ARG A 140 4.50 -9.46 -25.84
C ARG A 140 5.88 -8.82 -26.01
N LYS A 141 6.77 -9.44 -26.81
CA LYS A 141 8.10 -8.89 -27.10
C LYS A 141 8.00 -7.56 -27.83
N ASN A 142 7.12 -7.46 -28.83
CA ASN A 142 6.90 -6.23 -29.59
C ASN A 142 6.35 -5.09 -28.74
N LEU A 143 5.44 -5.39 -27.81
CA LEU A 143 4.90 -4.42 -26.86
C LEU A 143 6.01 -3.85 -25.98
N LEU A 144 6.76 -4.70 -25.28
CA LEU A 144 7.83 -4.27 -24.39
C LEU A 144 8.93 -3.50 -25.12
N ALA A 145 9.29 -3.93 -26.34
CA ALA A 145 10.25 -3.22 -27.18
C ALA A 145 9.71 -1.85 -27.65
N SER A 146 8.40 -1.71 -27.84
CA SER A 146 7.80 -0.42 -28.19
C SER A 146 7.81 0.55 -27.02
N LEU A 147 7.53 0.07 -25.80
CA LEU A 147 7.66 0.88 -24.58
C LEU A 147 9.11 1.32 -24.34
N ASP A 148 10.07 0.41 -24.57
CA ASP A 148 11.50 0.72 -24.47
C ASP A 148 11.90 1.82 -25.46
N ARG A 149 11.53 1.67 -26.74
CA ARG A 149 11.79 2.67 -27.77
C ARG A 149 11.20 4.03 -27.44
N LEU A 150 9.95 4.10 -26.96
CA LEU A 150 9.31 5.35 -26.55
C LEU A 150 10.09 6.03 -25.42
N GLY A 151 10.51 5.26 -24.41
CA GLY A 151 11.28 5.79 -23.29
C GLY A 151 12.67 6.28 -23.69
N THR A 152 13.43 5.48 -24.44
CA THR A 152 14.79 5.85 -24.89
C THR A 152 14.77 7.02 -25.87
N ALA A 153 13.75 7.13 -26.72
CA ALA A 153 13.56 8.26 -27.64
C ALA A 153 13.00 9.51 -26.95
N GLN A 154 12.72 9.47 -25.63
CA GLN A 154 12.07 10.54 -24.88
C GLN A 154 10.70 10.96 -25.45
N GLN A 155 10.01 10.01 -26.10
CA GLN A 155 8.69 10.18 -26.70
C GLN A 155 7.57 9.61 -25.83
N LEU A 156 7.91 9.02 -24.68
CA LEU A 156 6.94 8.54 -23.72
C LEU A 156 6.15 9.73 -23.15
N PRO A 157 4.81 9.73 -23.21
CA PRO A 157 4.02 10.78 -22.58
C PRO A 157 4.23 10.72 -21.07
N MET A 158 4.56 11.86 -20.46
CA MET A 158 4.85 11.96 -19.04
C MET A 158 3.94 13.01 -18.40
N ILE A 159 3.50 12.73 -17.17
CA ILE A 159 2.90 13.71 -16.28
C ILE A 159 3.90 14.10 -15.19
N GLN A 160 3.74 15.30 -14.66
CA GLN A 160 4.60 15.86 -13.63
C GLN A 160 3.78 16.35 -12.45
N GLY A 161 4.35 16.26 -11.26
CA GLY A 161 3.73 16.76 -10.03
C GLY A 161 4.72 16.78 -8.89
N GLU A 162 4.31 17.40 -7.79
CA GLU A 162 5.05 17.39 -6.54
C GLU A 162 4.25 16.61 -5.50
N GLU A 163 4.93 15.80 -4.70
CA GLU A 163 4.27 15.01 -3.66
C GLU A 163 5.15 14.94 -2.41
N SER A 164 4.50 14.90 -1.25
CA SER A 164 5.18 14.84 0.05
C SER A 164 5.00 13.48 0.71
N PHE A 165 6.10 12.95 1.22
CA PHE A 165 6.16 11.65 1.87
C PHE A 165 6.79 11.75 3.23
N VAL A 166 6.47 10.78 4.08
CA VAL A 166 7.12 10.58 5.36
C VAL A 166 7.85 9.24 5.30
N LEU A 167 9.11 9.25 5.71
CA LEU A 167 9.90 8.06 5.91
C LEU A 167 10.35 7.95 7.36
N ILE A 168 10.56 6.71 7.80
CA ILE A 168 11.15 6.41 9.11
C ILE A 168 12.30 5.44 8.93
N GLN A 169 13.23 5.44 9.89
CA GLN A 169 14.34 4.49 9.90
C GLN A 169 14.06 3.36 10.90
N GLU A 170 13.95 2.14 10.42
CA GLU A 170 13.74 0.93 11.20
C GLU A 170 14.95 0.00 11.05
N ARG A 171 15.68 -0.28 12.14
CA ARG A 171 16.85 -1.19 12.13
C ARG A 171 17.82 -0.86 10.97
N SER A 172 18.15 0.42 10.83
CA SER A 172 19.02 0.98 9.77
C SER A 172 18.47 0.90 8.34
N LYS A 173 17.21 0.51 8.14
CA LYS A 173 16.53 0.52 6.84
C LYS A 173 15.48 1.61 6.80
N TRP A 174 15.42 2.34 5.69
CA TRP A 174 14.33 3.29 5.48
C TRP A 174 13.04 2.56 5.12
N LYS A 175 11.94 3.12 5.59
CA LYS A 175 10.58 2.67 5.31
C LYS A 175 9.70 3.85 5.00
N VAL A 176 8.75 3.66 4.10
CA VAL A 176 7.68 4.63 3.85
C VAL A 176 6.66 4.52 4.99
N PHE A 177 6.43 5.63 5.67
CA PHE A 177 5.43 5.75 6.72
C PHE A 177 4.17 6.35 6.10
N LEU A 178 3.11 5.55 6.05
CA LEU A 178 1.83 5.94 5.45
C LEU A 178 0.84 6.45 6.48
N ASP A 179 1.16 6.31 7.77
CA ASP A 179 0.33 6.74 8.89
C ASP A 179 -1.09 6.12 8.83
N TRP A 180 -1.16 4.82 8.58
CA TRP A 180 -2.43 4.10 8.50
C TRP A 180 -3.25 4.22 9.79
N ALA A 181 -2.62 4.50 10.93
CA ALA A 181 -3.31 4.78 12.19
C ALA A 181 -4.11 6.09 12.18
N ALA A 182 -3.71 7.09 11.39
CA ALA A 182 -4.37 8.41 11.35
C ALA A 182 -5.66 8.47 10.52
N GLY A 183 -6.03 7.38 9.84
CA GLY A 183 -7.29 7.30 9.11
C GLY A 183 -8.52 7.24 10.03
N THR A 184 -9.70 7.15 9.42
CA THR A 184 -10.95 6.94 10.13
C THR A 184 -11.02 5.50 10.61
N GLN A 185 -11.16 5.30 11.92
CA GLN A 185 -11.36 4.00 12.52
C GLN A 185 -12.78 3.53 12.22
N VAL A 186 -12.91 2.43 11.48
CA VAL A 186 -14.21 1.80 11.23
C VAL A 186 -14.34 0.60 12.16
N GLN A 187 -15.29 0.64 13.08
CA GLN A 187 -15.55 -0.41 14.05
C GLN A 187 -16.72 -1.27 13.58
N PHE A 188 -16.58 -2.58 13.72
CA PHE A 188 -17.57 -3.56 13.29
C PHE A 188 -18.19 -4.24 14.49
N ALA A 189 -19.51 -4.28 14.51
CA ALA A 189 -20.30 -4.99 15.51
C ALA A 189 -21.36 -5.84 14.83
N THR A 190 -21.86 -6.83 15.55
CA THR A 190 -23.04 -7.61 15.18
C THR A 190 -24.12 -7.36 16.21
N ALA A 191 -25.35 -7.14 15.75
CA ALA A 191 -26.52 -7.15 16.59
C ALA A 191 -27.36 -8.37 16.21
N LEU A 192 -27.67 -9.19 17.22
CA LEU A 192 -28.43 -10.41 17.04
C LEU A 192 -29.82 -10.24 17.69
N PRO A 193 -30.85 -10.96 17.21
CA PRO A 193 -32.17 -10.93 17.84
C PRO A 193 -32.08 -11.40 19.31
N PRO A 194 -32.97 -10.93 20.20
CA PRO A 194 -33.12 -11.54 21.53
C PRO A 194 -33.39 -13.05 21.38
N ASN A 195 -32.63 -13.89 22.08
CA ASN A 195 -32.62 -15.37 21.93
C ASN A 195 -32.11 -15.87 20.57
N ALA A 196 -31.12 -15.17 19.99
CA ALA A 196 -30.52 -15.53 18.72
C ALA A 196 -30.11 -17.00 18.65
N GLN A 197 -30.70 -17.69 17.67
CA GLN A 197 -30.35 -19.06 17.30
C GLN A 197 -29.16 -19.10 16.33
N ILE A 198 -28.58 -17.94 16.03
CA ILE A 198 -27.46 -17.74 15.13
C ILE A 198 -26.34 -17.05 15.91
N ALA A 199 -25.09 -17.47 15.68
CA ALA A 199 -23.91 -16.79 16.18
C ALA A 199 -23.24 -16.05 15.02
N ALA A 200 -22.91 -14.78 15.20
CA ALA A 200 -22.14 -14.03 14.22
C ALA A 200 -21.12 -13.15 14.93
N GLU A 201 -19.91 -13.11 14.39
CA GLU A 201 -18.83 -12.25 14.89
C GLU A 201 -17.98 -11.72 13.73
N PRO A 202 -17.50 -10.48 13.80
CA PRO A 202 -16.56 -9.97 12.82
C PRO A 202 -15.20 -10.65 13.01
N LEU A 203 -14.54 -11.01 11.91
CA LEU A 203 -13.18 -11.55 11.93
C LEU A 203 -12.16 -10.51 12.45
N ALA A 204 -12.44 -9.23 12.21
CA ALA A 204 -11.72 -8.10 12.78
C ALA A 204 -12.73 -7.10 13.32
N LYS A 205 -12.62 -6.75 14.61
CA LYS A 205 -13.55 -5.81 15.27
C LYS A 205 -13.43 -4.38 14.77
N GLN A 206 -12.34 -4.05 14.08
CA GLN A 206 -12.11 -2.74 13.52
C GLN A 206 -11.13 -2.81 12.36
N THR A 207 -11.15 -1.75 11.55
CA THR A 207 -10.11 -1.41 10.58
C THR A 207 -9.87 0.09 10.62
N VAL A 208 -8.82 0.54 9.95
CA VAL A 208 -8.61 1.97 9.69
C VAL A 208 -8.60 2.18 8.19
N ALA A 209 -9.42 3.12 7.73
CA ALA A 209 -9.58 3.46 6.32
C ALA A 209 -9.43 4.98 6.12
N ARG A 210 -8.84 5.38 5.00
CA ARG A 210 -8.74 6.78 4.58
C ARG A 210 -9.78 7.11 3.53
N SER A 211 -10.00 8.40 3.33
CA SER A 211 -10.80 8.91 2.23
C SER A 211 -10.32 8.33 0.89
N GLY A 212 -11.21 7.68 0.14
CA GLY A 212 -10.92 6.96 -1.10
C GLY A 212 -10.49 5.50 -0.94
N ASP A 213 -10.28 4.99 0.29
CA ASP A 213 -9.86 3.60 0.50
C ASP A 213 -11.02 2.62 0.31
N VAL A 214 -10.70 1.49 -0.34
CA VAL A 214 -11.52 0.29 -0.34
C VAL A 214 -11.03 -0.64 0.77
N PHE A 215 -11.95 -1.19 1.56
CA PHE A 215 -11.63 -2.17 2.60
C PHE A 215 -12.67 -3.30 2.66
N THR A 216 -12.23 -4.48 3.11
CA THR A 216 -13.12 -5.65 3.27
C THR A 216 -13.22 -6.05 4.73
N VAL A 217 -14.44 -6.31 5.20
CA VAL A 217 -14.71 -6.94 6.50
C VAL A 217 -15.26 -8.35 6.27
N GLY A 218 -14.80 -9.30 7.08
CA GLY A 218 -15.34 -10.66 7.11
C GLY A 218 -16.14 -10.90 8.38
N PHE A 219 -17.20 -11.69 8.30
CA PHE A 219 -17.97 -12.17 9.44
C PHE A 219 -18.00 -13.68 9.43
N LYS A 220 -17.66 -14.29 10.57
CA LYS A 220 -17.91 -15.70 10.81
C LYS A 220 -19.32 -15.82 11.33
N VAL A 221 -20.17 -16.53 10.59
CA VAL A 221 -21.56 -16.78 10.97
C VAL A 221 -21.73 -18.28 11.14
N THR A 222 -22.39 -18.69 12.22
CA THR A 222 -22.59 -20.09 12.59
C THR A 222 -24.07 -20.32 12.94
N ASN A 223 -24.64 -21.40 12.42
CA ASN A 223 -25.90 -21.96 12.88
C ASN A 223 -25.61 -23.06 13.92
N PRO A 224 -25.62 -22.77 15.23
CA PRO A 224 -25.38 -23.78 16.27
C PRO A 224 -26.55 -24.75 16.47
N THR A 225 -27.69 -24.57 15.81
CA THR A 225 -28.90 -25.37 16.06
C THR A 225 -28.94 -26.66 15.25
N SER A 226 -29.93 -27.49 15.56
CA SER A 226 -30.29 -28.70 14.81
C SER A 226 -31.26 -28.43 13.65
N GLN A 227 -31.66 -27.18 13.41
CA GLN A 227 -32.62 -26.78 12.38
C GLN A 227 -31.97 -25.86 11.35
N GLU A 228 -32.52 -25.81 10.13
CA GLU A 228 -32.08 -24.84 9.13
C GLU A 228 -32.52 -23.43 9.55
N ILE A 229 -31.63 -22.45 9.37
CA ILE A 229 -31.90 -21.04 9.65
C ILE A 229 -31.81 -20.25 8.35
N VAL A 230 -32.78 -19.38 8.12
CA VAL A 230 -32.70 -18.35 7.09
C VAL A 230 -32.45 -17.01 7.78
N THR A 231 -31.42 -16.29 7.36
CA THR A 231 -31.08 -14.99 7.95
C THR A 231 -30.89 -13.93 6.87
N ARG A 232 -31.31 -12.70 7.19
CA ARG A 232 -31.04 -11.48 6.43
C ARG A 232 -30.24 -10.51 7.30
N ILE A 233 -29.50 -9.61 6.65
CA ILE A 233 -28.73 -8.57 7.35
C ILE A 233 -29.20 -7.17 6.93
N ALA A 234 -29.27 -6.28 7.91
CA ALA A 234 -29.30 -4.84 7.70
C ALA A 234 -28.02 -4.21 8.24
N HIS A 235 -27.53 -3.16 7.58
CA HIS A 235 -26.38 -2.40 8.05
C HIS A 235 -26.87 -1.12 8.72
N ARG A 236 -26.44 -0.89 9.96
CA ARG A 236 -26.60 0.39 10.64
C ARG A 236 -25.24 1.05 10.72
N VAL A 237 -25.13 2.26 10.16
CA VAL A 237 -23.90 3.06 10.18
C VAL A 237 -24.11 4.25 11.11
N GLU A 238 -23.19 4.43 12.04
CA GLU A 238 -23.19 5.52 13.02
C GLU A 238 -21.83 6.24 13.03
N PRO A 239 -21.77 7.57 13.14
CA PRO A 239 -22.90 8.49 13.18
C PRO A 239 -23.65 8.51 11.84
N LYS A 240 -24.95 8.81 11.85
CA LYS A 240 -25.84 8.64 10.69
C LYS A 240 -25.36 9.44 9.47
N GLU A 241 -24.74 10.59 9.73
CA GLU A 241 -24.15 11.48 8.73
C GLU A 241 -22.98 10.82 8.00
N SER A 242 -22.29 9.86 8.62
CA SER A 242 -21.20 9.11 7.98
C SER A 242 -21.69 8.06 6.99
N ALA A 243 -22.97 7.66 7.05
CA ALA A 243 -23.53 6.63 6.18
C ALA A 243 -23.43 6.99 4.68
N GLN A 244 -23.58 8.27 4.33
CA GLN A 244 -23.50 8.74 2.93
C GLN A 244 -22.06 8.70 2.36
N HIS A 245 -21.07 8.59 3.25
CA HIS A 245 -19.65 8.53 2.91
C HIS A 245 -19.11 7.11 2.91
N LEU A 246 -19.92 6.12 3.27
CA LEU A 246 -19.54 4.72 3.28
C LEU A 246 -20.39 3.94 2.26
N GLU A 247 -19.79 3.66 1.10
CA GLU A 247 -20.46 2.95 0.02
C GLU A 247 -20.19 1.44 0.13
N LEU A 248 -21.25 0.63 0.09
CA LEU A 248 -21.17 -0.82 0.10
C LEU A 248 -21.05 -1.31 -1.35
N ILE A 249 -19.84 -1.71 -1.75
CA ILE A 249 -19.55 -2.19 -3.12
C ILE A 249 -20.07 -3.62 -3.31
N GLU A 250 -19.77 -4.48 -2.34
CA GLU A 250 -20.13 -5.90 -2.38
C GLU A 250 -20.55 -6.35 -0.99
N CYS A 251 -21.63 -7.13 -0.92
CA CYS A 251 -22.06 -7.76 0.32
C CYS A 251 -22.52 -9.18 0.04
N ALA A 252 -21.77 -10.17 0.51
CA ALA A 252 -22.14 -11.57 0.40
C ALA A 252 -23.45 -11.91 1.16
N LEU A 253 -23.95 -10.98 1.98
CA LEU A 253 -25.15 -11.11 2.81
C LEU A 253 -26.28 -10.17 2.34
N LEU A 254 -26.19 -9.64 1.11
CA LEU A 254 -27.21 -8.75 0.53
C LEU A 254 -28.56 -9.46 0.37
N LEU A 255 -28.52 -10.77 0.07
CA LEU A 255 -29.69 -11.63 -0.04
C LEU A 255 -29.81 -12.50 1.22
N PRO A 256 -31.04 -12.95 1.56
CA PRO A 256 -31.23 -13.93 2.63
C PRO A 256 -30.37 -15.17 2.39
N VAL A 257 -29.69 -15.63 3.43
CA VAL A 257 -28.83 -16.81 3.35
C VAL A 257 -29.41 -17.93 4.20
N ARG A 258 -29.40 -19.13 3.64
CA ARG A 258 -29.80 -20.36 4.33
C ARG A 258 -28.57 -21.04 4.90
N MET A 259 -28.65 -21.42 6.17
CA MET A 259 -27.57 -22.08 6.89
C MET A 259 -28.06 -23.41 7.45
N ARG A 260 -27.38 -24.49 7.07
CA ARG A 260 -27.68 -25.83 7.54
C ARG A 260 -27.38 -25.98 9.04
N PRO A 261 -27.99 -26.97 9.71
CA PRO A 261 -27.65 -27.31 11.09
C PRO A 261 -26.14 -27.49 11.29
N GLY A 262 -25.56 -26.81 12.27
CA GLY A 262 -24.13 -26.87 12.59
C GLY A 262 -23.20 -26.14 11.59
N GLU A 263 -23.72 -25.52 10.54
CA GLU A 263 -22.90 -24.87 9.51
C GLU A 263 -22.21 -23.61 10.03
N ALA A 264 -20.92 -23.46 9.71
CA ALA A 264 -20.15 -22.25 9.95
C ALA A 264 -19.56 -21.75 8.63
N GLN A 265 -19.84 -20.51 8.27
CA GLN A 265 -19.38 -19.90 7.03
C GLN A 265 -18.85 -18.49 7.26
N THR A 266 -17.84 -18.12 6.47
CA THR A 266 -17.34 -16.75 6.42
C THR A 266 -17.97 -16.01 5.26
N TYR A 267 -18.61 -14.90 5.58
CA TYR A 267 -19.14 -13.96 4.61
C TYR A 267 -18.29 -12.69 4.60
N ARG A 268 -18.21 -12.02 3.45
CA ARG A 268 -17.42 -10.80 3.29
C ARG A 268 -18.25 -9.68 2.70
N SER A 269 -17.93 -8.47 3.13
CA SER A 269 -18.46 -7.24 2.56
C SER A 269 -17.31 -6.30 2.27
N THR A 270 -17.38 -5.62 1.12
CA THR A 270 -16.38 -4.65 0.67
C THR A 270 -17.01 -3.26 0.64
N TYR A 271 -16.33 -2.30 1.24
CA TYR A 271 -16.75 -0.90 1.32
C TYR A 271 -15.75 0.02 0.63
N LEU A 272 -16.23 1.14 0.11
CA LEU A 272 -15.46 2.33 -0.24
C LEU A 272 -15.76 3.42 0.79
N LEU A 273 -14.72 3.93 1.45
CA LEU A 273 -14.83 5.19 2.19
C LEU A 273 -14.66 6.33 1.18
N ARG A 274 -15.71 7.09 0.94
CA ARG A 274 -15.72 8.13 -0.11
C ARG A 274 -14.75 9.25 0.21
N SER A 275 -14.19 9.85 -0.84
CA SER A 275 -13.18 10.91 -0.75
C SER A 275 -13.69 12.22 -0.12
N ASP A 276 -15.00 12.39 0.01
CA ASP A 276 -15.68 13.56 0.57
C ASP A 276 -15.96 13.44 2.08
N LEU A 277 -15.40 12.44 2.76
CA LEU A 277 -15.52 12.31 4.21
C LEU A 277 -14.85 13.51 4.92
N PRO A 278 -15.52 14.16 5.88
CA PRO A 278 -14.91 15.23 6.69
C PRO A 278 -13.65 14.77 7.43
N ALA A 279 -12.60 15.60 7.44
CA ALA A 279 -11.30 15.25 8.04
C ALA A 279 -11.36 15.01 9.57
N GLU A 280 -12.34 15.63 10.22
CA GLU A 280 -12.69 15.46 11.63
C GLU A 280 -13.36 14.12 11.94
N THR A 281 -13.86 13.36 10.96
CA THR A 281 -14.49 12.06 11.22
C THR A 281 -13.43 11.01 11.59
N LYS A 282 -13.24 10.81 12.90
CA LYS A 282 -12.26 9.84 13.43
C LYS A 282 -12.79 8.42 13.56
N THR A 283 -14.10 8.25 13.78
CA THR A 283 -14.70 6.94 14.03
C THR A 283 -16.02 6.78 13.29
N ILE A 284 -16.21 5.61 12.68
CA ILE A 284 -17.47 5.14 12.11
C ILE A 284 -17.76 3.76 12.72
N HIS A 285 -18.99 3.54 13.14
CA HIS A 285 -19.47 2.25 13.62
C HIS A 285 -20.38 1.64 12.55
N VAL A 286 -20.11 0.40 12.18
CA VAL A 286 -20.93 -0.39 11.26
C VAL A 286 -21.44 -1.61 12.02
N THR A 287 -22.73 -1.60 12.33
CA THR A 287 -23.41 -2.72 12.96
C THR A 287 -24.13 -3.56 11.92
N TYR A 288 -23.83 -4.86 11.92
CA TYR A 288 -24.53 -5.86 11.13
C TYR A 288 -25.69 -6.41 11.97
N ASP A 289 -26.89 -5.91 11.69
CA ASP A 289 -28.13 -6.34 12.34
C ASP A 289 -28.63 -7.61 11.64
N PHE A 290 -28.43 -8.78 12.28
CA PHE A 290 -28.95 -10.06 11.80
C PHE A 290 -30.44 -10.19 12.15
N LYS A 291 -31.24 -10.62 11.18
CA LYS A 291 -32.65 -10.93 11.33
C LYS A 291 -32.88 -12.36 10.88
N ILE A 292 -33.37 -13.19 11.79
CA ILE A 292 -33.80 -14.54 11.46
C ILE A 292 -35.18 -14.44 10.81
N GLU A 293 -35.28 -14.98 9.60
CA GLU A 293 -36.55 -15.18 8.91
C GLU A 293 -36.95 -16.62 9.22
N ASN A 294 -37.93 -16.80 10.12
CA ASN A 294 -38.48 -18.13 10.35
C ASN A 294 -39.19 -18.57 9.07
N PRO A 295 -38.92 -19.77 8.52
CA PRO A 295 -39.70 -20.34 7.45
C PRO A 295 -41.15 -20.62 7.87
#